data_AF-A0A1X7HNR3-F1
#
_entry.id   AF-A0A1X7HNR3-F1
#
_cell.length_a   1.000
_cell.length_b   1.000
_cell.length_c   1.000
_cell.angle_alpha   90.00
_cell.angle_beta   90.00
_cell.angle_gamma   90.00
#
_symmetry.space_group_name_H-M   'P 1'
#
loop_
_entity.id
_entity.type
_entity.pdbx_description
1 polymer ?
#
loop_
_entity_poly.entity_id
_entity_poly.type
_entity_poly.pdbx_seq_one_letter_code
_entity_poly.pdbx_strand_id
1 'polypeptide(L)'
;MGIFDFLKRKPQPKSQPLFYDIVCPYCFSKFSPEEVVFRAGHHREDDEDYAMQEDEKLNKYRDRFGLDTVYDMEAVIDPRDIPEEHHLYSDHVLIGLNDRYGVVTRRRLCPHCHNELPVTAGKVPSNIISIIGASQVGKSVYMTSLIHTLQHSTADHFDAACMPLNAEISRKFRHMYEEPLFERGDLLASTQKEKMQEPFIFQFVFKDESKPPLTLVFFDVAGEGMVDQDYLGLHGQHIKNSAGILFMIDPLQIRSIREKIRMQYGGESNEWVPQYDEPRDVVLTLFGDFIAYQEKNKTDIPTAVVLTKSDMLHALKDEDGDYIKGNSNIFNNMIHRKYLNLTESNNIDGEMRRFIEKVDRPFKGTMDVYFSNTSYFAVSALGSNPVNQKLQGVVSPIRVDEPFIWLLYQLNYIEGREQH
;
A
#
# COMPACT_ATOMS: atom_id res chain seq x y z
N MET A 1 -19.07 18.35 -45.05
CA MET A 1 -18.32 17.21 -45.63
C MET A 1 -16.87 17.35 -45.22
N GLY A 2 -16.39 16.41 -44.42
CA GLY A 2 -15.00 16.28 -43.98
C GLY A 2 -14.85 14.89 -43.37
N ILE A 3 -14.95 13.88 -44.24
CA ILE A 3 -14.92 12.45 -43.90
C ILE A 3 -13.45 12.06 -43.71
N PHE A 4 -12.79 12.38 -42.58
CA PHE A 4 -11.42 11.91 -42.33
C PHE A 4 -11.01 11.89 -40.85
N ASP A 5 -11.90 11.54 -39.92
CA ASP A 5 -11.57 11.53 -38.48
C ASP A 5 -11.93 10.24 -37.72
N PHE A 6 -12.03 9.09 -38.42
CA PHE A 6 -12.51 7.84 -37.81
C PHE A 6 -11.52 6.66 -37.81
N LEU A 7 -10.21 6.90 -37.84
CA LEU A 7 -9.21 5.84 -37.72
C LEU A 7 -8.14 6.16 -36.66
N LYS A 8 -8.58 6.48 -35.43
CA LYS A 8 -7.75 6.16 -34.26
C LYS A 8 -7.67 4.63 -34.19
N ARG A 9 -6.54 4.07 -34.63
CA ARG A 9 -6.21 2.65 -34.45
C ARG A 9 -6.48 2.31 -32.99
N LYS A 10 -7.50 1.47 -32.74
CA LYS A 10 -7.67 0.83 -31.43
C LYS A 10 -6.31 0.19 -31.10
N PRO A 11 -5.74 0.41 -29.90
CA PRO A 11 -4.53 -0.29 -29.51
C PRO A 11 -4.79 -1.78 -29.69
N GLN A 12 -3.95 -2.46 -30.47
CA GLN A 12 -4.03 -3.90 -30.61
C GLN A 12 -3.97 -4.51 -29.21
N PRO A 13 -4.87 -5.45 -28.85
CA PRO A 13 -4.83 -6.07 -27.54
C PRO A 13 -3.45 -6.74 -27.40
N LYS A 14 -2.63 -6.26 -26.44
CA LYS A 14 -1.39 -6.94 -26.08
C LYS A 14 -1.75 -8.39 -25.73
N SER A 15 -1.08 -9.36 -26.35
CA SER A 15 -1.29 -10.77 -26.02
C SER A 15 -1.07 -10.96 -24.51
N GLN A 16 -2.12 -11.34 -23.79
CA GLN A 16 -2.01 -11.65 -22.37
C GLN A 16 -1.12 -12.89 -22.22
N PRO A 17 -0.13 -12.89 -21.31
CA PRO A 17 0.66 -14.08 -21.03
C PRO A 17 -0.22 -15.18 -20.43
N LEU A 18 0.21 -16.44 -20.56
CA LEU A 18 -0.53 -17.60 -20.02
C LEU A 18 -0.67 -17.53 -18.50
N PHE A 19 0.34 -16.98 -17.83
CA PHE A 19 0.38 -16.74 -16.40
C PHE A 19 1.29 -15.54 -16.10
N TYR A 20 1.23 -15.06 -14.87
CA TYR A 20 2.00 -13.92 -14.39
C TYR A 20 2.91 -14.35 -13.24
N ASP A 21 4.06 -13.69 -13.10
CA ASP A 21 4.89 -13.84 -11.90
C ASP A 21 4.09 -13.48 -10.65
N ILE A 22 4.29 -14.26 -9.58
CA ILE A 22 3.66 -14.04 -8.28
C ILE A 22 4.58 -13.16 -7.44
N VAL A 23 4.05 -12.08 -6.88
CA VAL A 23 4.69 -11.37 -5.77
C VAL A 23 3.91 -11.72 -4.51
N CYS A 24 4.57 -12.40 -3.57
CA CYS A 24 3.92 -12.79 -2.32
C CYS A 24 3.59 -11.53 -1.49
N PRO A 25 2.32 -11.33 -1.06
CA PRO A 25 1.96 -10.14 -0.28
C PRO A 25 2.47 -10.16 1.17
N TYR A 26 3.05 -11.28 1.61
CA TYR A 26 3.61 -11.44 2.95
C TYR A 26 5.13 -11.18 2.99
N CYS A 27 5.88 -11.76 2.06
CA CYS A 27 7.35 -11.69 2.04
C CYS A 27 7.94 -10.95 0.84
N PHE A 28 7.11 -10.52 -0.12
CA PHE A 28 7.50 -9.80 -1.35
C PHE A 28 8.48 -10.49 -2.28
N SER A 29 8.82 -11.74 -2.02
CA SER A 29 9.55 -12.56 -2.97
C SER A 29 8.73 -12.71 -4.25
N LYS A 30 9.43 -12.56 -5.38
CA LYS A 30 8.88 -12.70 -6.73
C LYS A 30 9.32 -14.05 -7.30
N PHE A 31 8.36 -14.87 -7.73
CA PHE A 31 8.61 -16.23 -8.22
C PHE A 31 7.57 -16.65 -9.28
N SER A 32 7.89 -17.69 -10.04
CA SER A 32 6.99 -18.27 -11.05
C SER A 32 5.83 -19.03 -10.39
N PRO A 33 4.62 -19.06 -10.98
CA PRO A 33 3.53 -19.93 -10.52
C PRO A 33 3.90 -21.42 -10.42
N GLU A 34 4.91 -21.86 -11.16
CA GLU A 34 5.42 -23.24 -11.13
C GLU A 34 6.19 -23.56 -9.83
N GLU A 35 6.68 -22.56 -9.12
CA GLU A 35 7.40 -22.72 -7.84
C GLU A 35 6.43 -22.83 -6.65
N VAL A 36 5.12 -22.72 -6.86
CA VAL A 36 4.10 -22.79 -5.79
C VAL A 36 4.04 -24.18 -5.19
N VAL A 37 4.09 -24.26 -3.87
CA VAL A 37 3.90 -25.50 -3.09
C VAL A 37 2.51 -25.53 -2.46
N PHE A 38 2.08 -26.68 -1.94
CA PHE A 38 0.71 -26.88 -1.42
C PHE A 38 0.72 -27.38 0.01
N ARG A 39 -0.21 -26.91 0.85
CA ARG A 39 -0.49 -27.58 2.15
C ARG A 39 -1.34 -28.81 1.89
N ALA A 40 -1.00 -29.97 2.45
CA ALA A 40 -1.83 -31.17 2.36
C ALA A 40 -3.24 -30.92 2.93
N GLY A 41 -4.24 -31.56 2.34
CA GLY A 41 -5.64 -31.46 2.78
C GLY A 41 -6.01 -32.42 3.91
N HIS A 42 -5.06 -33.28 4.32
CA HIS A 42 -5.20 -34.28 5.36
C HIS A 42 -3.81 -34.60 5.92
N HIS A 43 -3.77 -35.43 6.97
CA HIS A 43 -2.53 -36.01 7.50
C HIS A 43 -2.69 -37.52 7.69
N ARG A 44 -1.55 -38.24 7.69
CA ARG A 44 -1.50 -39.68 7.94
C ARG A 44 -0.29 -40.02 8.81
N GLU A 45 -0.49 -40.86 9.82
CA GLU A 45 0.60 -41.34 10.69
C GLU A 45 1.42 -42.47 10.03
N ASP A 46 0.82 -43.19 9.08
CA ASP A 46 1.43 -44.32 8.37
C ASP A 46 2.25 -43.89 7.14
N ASP A 47 2.38 -42.59 6.90
CA ASP A 47 3.00 -42.03 5.72
C ASP A 47 3.78 -40.75 6.05
N GLU A 48 5.12 -40.83 6.02
CA GLU A 48 6.00 -39.71 6.36
C GLU A 48 5.79 -38.48 5.45
N ASP A 49 5.38 -38.65 4.19
CA ASP A 49 5.14 -37.53 3.27
C ASP A 49 3.86 -36.74 3.62
N TYR A 50 2.95 -37.36 4.39
CA TYR A 50 1.68 -36.77 4.82
C TYR A 50 1.58 -36.68 6.36
N ALA A 51 2.66 -36.94 7.08
CA ALA A 51 2.69 -36.80 8.53
C ALA A 51 2.59 -35.33 8.93
N MET A 52 2.01 -35.10 10.11
CA MET A 52 2.08 -33.78 10.74
C MET A 52 3.55 -33.43 11.00
N GLN A 53 3.94 -32.21 10.64
CA GLN A 53 5.32 -31.78 10.71
C GLN A 53 5.42 -30.30 11.08
N GLU A 54 6.61 -29.92 11.54
CA GLU A 54 6.95 -28.52 11.70
C GLU A 54 7.17 -27.86 10.33
N ASP A 55 6.62 -26.66 10.14
CA ASP A 55 6.92 -25.85 8.98
C ASP A 55 7.98 -24.78 9.32
N GLU A 56 9.25 -25.11 9.10
CA GLU A 56 10.37 -24.22 9.41
C GLU A 56 10.29 -22.87 8.69
N LYS A 57 9.83 -22.82 7.42
CA LYS A 57 9.77 -21.55 6.67
C LYS A 57 8.64 -20.67 7.18
N LEU A 58 7.49 -21.26 7.50
CA LEU A 58 6.38 -20.54 8.11
C LEU A 58 6.76 -20.06 9.51
N ASN A 59 7.39 -20.90 10.32
CA ASN A 59 7.83 -20.55 11.67
C ASN A 59 8.90 -19.44 11.65
N LYS A 60 9.86 -19.49 10.72
CA LYS A 60 10.81 -18.38 10.50
C LYS A 60 10.11 -17.08 10.12
N TYR A 61 9.05 -17.14 9.31
CA TYR A 61 8.24 -15.96 9.03
C TYR A 61 7.51 -15.46 10.28
N ARG A 62 6.87 -16.36 11.04
CA ARG A 62 6.10 -16.04 12.25
C ARG A 62 6.95 -15.41 13.36
N ASP A 63 8.14 -15.95 13.57
CA ASP A 63 9.12 -15.47 14.57
C ASP A 63 9.50 -13.99 14.34
N ARG A 64 9.64 -13.57 13.07
CA ARG A 64 9.89 -12.15 12.72
C ARG A 64 8.81 -11.20 13.22
N PHE A 65 7.58 -11.67 13.38
CA PHE A 65 6.45 -10.90 13.90
C PHE A 65 6.14 -11.21 15.38
N GLY A 66 7.04 -11.94 16.06
CA GLY A 66 6.88 -12.33 17.46
C GLY A 66 5.65 -13.20 17.73
N LEU A 67 5.25 -14.01 16.72
CA LEU A 67 4.16 -14.98 16.81
C LEU A 67 4.68 -16.34 17.26
N ASP A 68 3.84 -17.10 17.97
CA ASP A 68 4.20 -18.42 18.48
C ASP A 68 4.50 -19.43 17.36
N THR A 69 5.51 -20.27 17.58
CA THR A 69 5.83 -21.41 16.71
C THR A 69 4.66 -22.38 16.62
N VAL A 70 4.39 -22.90 15.42
CA VAL A 70 3.40 -23.96 15.20
C VAL A 70 4.13 -25.26 14.86
N TYR A 71 3.95 -26.28 15.70
CA TYR A 71 4.68 -27.56 15.60
C TYR A 71 3.94 -28.60 14.76
N ASP A 72 2.61 -28.62 14.83
CA ASP A 72 1.79 -29.62 14.17
C ASP A 72 1.02 -28.98 13.01
N MET A 73 1.60 -29.03 11.81
CA MET A 73 0.97 -28.59 10.57
C MET A 73 0.89 -29.74 9.57
N GLU A 74 -0.11 -29.71 8.68
CA GLU A 74 -0.15 -30.67 7.58
C GLU A 74 1.07 -30.50 6.66
N ALA A 75 1.46 -31.56 5.98
CA ALA A 75 2.65 -31.58 5.14
C ALA A 75 2.63 -30.51 4.03
N VAL A 76 3.82 -30.02 3.65
CA VAL A 76 4.00 -29.20 2.45
C VAL A 76 4.35 -30.12 1.29
N ILE A 77 3.51 -30.11 0.26
CA ILE A 77 3.63 -30.93 -0.94
C ILE A 77 4.28 -30.08 -2.04
N ASP A 78 5.39 -30.56 -2.58
CA ASP A 78 5.97 -30.04 -3.81
C ASP A 78 5.24 -30.66 -5.01
N PRO A 79 4.73 -29.86 -5.97
CA PRO A 79 4.09 -30.40 -7.16
C PRO A 79 4.96 -31.38 -7.94
N ARG A 80 6.29 -31.28 -7.87
CA ARG A 80 7.21 -32.18 -8.57
C ARG A 80 7.18 -33.62 -8.04
N ASP A 81 6.67 -33.82 -6.83
CA ASP A 81 6.50 -35.13 -6.21
C ASP A 81 5.17 -35.80 -6.58
N ILE A 82 4.28 -35.07 -7.27
CA ILE A 82 2.98 -35.55 -7.75
C ILE A 82 3.03 -35.71 -9.27
N PRO A 83 2.52 -36.82 -9.84
CA PRO A 83 2.46 -36.98 -11.29
C PRO A 83 1.57 -35.91 -11.95
N GLU A 84 1.98 -35.40 -13.12
CA GLU A 84 1.30 -34.29 -13.81
C GLU A 84 -0.17 -34.59 -14.13
N GLU A 85 -0.56 -35.85 -14.35
CA GLU A 85 -1.95 -36.25 -14.57
C GLU A 85 -2.88 -35.98 -13.37
N HIS A 86 -2.30 -35.78 -12.18
CA HIS A 86 -3.00 -35.46 -10.95
C HIS A 86 -3.00 -33.96 -10.62
N HIS A 87 -2.42 -33.14 -11.49
CA HIS A 87 -2.41 -31.69 -11.35
C HIS A 87 -3.72 -31.06 -11.80
N LEU A 88 -4.23 -30.12 -11.02
CA LEU A 88 -5.45 -29.38 -11.33
C LEU A 88 -5.07 -27.97 -11.75
N TYR A 89 -5.30 -27.65 -13.02
CA TYR A 89 -5.04 -26.33 -13.58
C TYR A 89 -6.32 -25.52 -13.79
N SER A 90 -6.20 -24.21 -13.64
CA SER A 90 -7.21 -23.23 -14.02
C SER A 90 -6.49 -22.00 -14.53
N ASP A 91 -6.88 -21.52 -15.71
CA ASP A 91 -6.23 -20.39 -16.39
C ASP A 91 -4.72 -20.61 -16.54
N HIS A 92 -4.32 -21.84 -16.91
CA HIS A 92 -2.93 -22.28 -17.04
C HIS A 92 -2.09 -22.24 -15.75
N VAL A 93 -2.71 -21.98 -14.60
CA VAL A 93 -2.06 -21.94 -13.29
C VAL A 93 -2.44 -23.19 -12.50
N LEU A 94 -1.45 -23.80 -11.84
CA LEU A 94 -1.68 -24.93 -10.94
C LEU A 94 -2.44 -24.44 -9.70
N ILE A 95 -3.68 -24.91 -9.54
CA ILE A 95 -4.59 -24.51 -8.45
C ILE A 95 -4.84 -25.62 -7.43
N GLY A 96 -4.39 -26.84 -7.71
CA GLY A 96 -4.55 -27.95 -6.78
C GLY A 96 -3.82 -29.20 -7.23
N LEU A 97 -3.71 -30.13 -6.29
CA LEU A 97 -3.08 -31.42 -6.48
C LEU A 97 -4.06 -32.49 -5.98
N ASN A 98 -4.17 -33.60 -6.71
CA ASN A 98 -4.82 -34.80 -6.24
C ASN A 98 -3.75 -35.80 -5.79
N ASP A 99 -3.72 -36.14 -4.51
CA ASP A 99 -2.68 -37.04 -4.01
C ASP A 99 -2.93 -38.52 -4.33
N ARG A 100 -1.98 -39.37 -3.95
CA ARG A 100 -2.05 -40.84 -4.09
C ARG A 100 -3.21 -41.50 -3.34
N TYR A 101 -3.87 -40.77 -2.45
CA TYR A 101 -5.05 -41.22 -1.69
C TYR A 101 -6.37 -40.68 -2.25
N GLY A 102 -6.33 -39.93 -3.35
CA GLY A 102 -7.50 -39.34 -3.97
C GLY A 102 -8.02 -38.09 -3.26
N VAL A 103 -7.23 -37.49 -2.36
CA VAL A 103 -7.59 -36.26 -1.65
C VAL A 103 -7.07 -35.07 -2.42
N VAL A 104 -7.96 -34.12 -2.70
CA VAL A 104 -7.63 -32.90 -3.44
C VAL A 104 -7.25 -31.80 -2.46
N THR A 105 -6.05 -31.24 -2.60
CA THR A 105 -5.65 -29.99 -1.94
C THR A 105 -5.65 -28.80 -2.89
N ARG A 106 -5.97 -27.61 -2.35
CA ARG A 106 -6.01 -26.31 -3.06
C ARG A 106 -5.31 -25.19 -2.30
N ARG A 107 -4.72 -25.48 -1.14
CA ARG A 107 -4.07 -24.48 -0.29
C ARG A 107 -2.68 -24.19 -0.84
N ARG A 108 -2.62 -23.22 -1.74
CA ARG A 108 -1.39 -22.77 -2.42
C ARG A 108 -0.55 -21.93 -1.48
N LEU A 109 0.73 -22.23 -1.36
CA LEU A 109 1.66 -21.56 -0.44
C LEU A 109 2.80 -20.89 -1.20
N CYS A 110 3.30 -19.80 -0.64
CA CYS A 110 4.54 -19.17 -1.11
C CYS A 110 5.74 -20.09 -0.83
N PRO A 111 6.59 -20.43 -1.81
CA PRO A 111 7.74 -21.32 -1.59
C PRO A 111 8.80 -20.76 -0.63
N HIS A 112 8.78 -19.45 -0.34
CA HIS A 112 9.78 -18.79 0.51
C HIS A 112 9.35 -18.63 1.96
N CYS A 113 8.04 -18.46 2.23
CA CYS A 113 7.53 -18.22 3.60
C CYS A 113 6.37 -19.13 3.99
N HIS A 114 5.90 -19.98 3.08
CA HIS A 114 4.78 -20.91 3.25
C HIS A 114 3.45 -20.27 3.74
N ASN A 115 3.31 -18.94 3.69
CA ASN A 115 2.01 -18.28 3.81
C ASN A 115 1.10 -18.61 2.62
N GLU A 116 -0.19 -18.74 2.89
CA GLU A 116 -1.21 -19.04 1.89
C GLU A 116 -1.36 -17.89 0.89
N LEU A 117 -1.27 -18.19 -0.39
CA LEU A 117 -1.36 -17.21 -1.46
C LEU A 117 -2.82 -16.91 -1.81
N PRO A 118 -3.14 -15.69 -2.26
CA PRO A 118 -4.44 -15.38 -2.85
C PRO A 118 -4.76 -16.36 -3.99
N VAL A 119 -6.02 -16.77 -4.11
CA VAL A 119 -6.46 -17.74 -5.15
C VAL A 119 -6.13 -17.25 -6.56
N THR A 120 -6.14 -15.94 -6.78
CA THR A 120 -5.82 -15.29 -8.05
C THR A 120 -4.32 -15.20 -8.35
N ALA A 121 -3.43 -15.49 -7.38
CA ALA A 121 -1.98 -15.38 -7.57
C ALA A 121 -1.52 -16.21 -8.78
N GLY A 122 -0.79 -15.58 -9.69
CA GLY A 122 -0.28 -16.21 -10.91
C GLY A 122 -1.26 -16.20 -12.09
N LYS A 123 -2.56 -16.05 -11.84
CA LYS A 123 -3.59 -15.92 -12.90
C LYS A 123 -3.68 -14.50 -13.45
N VAL A 124 -3.33 -13.53 -12.61
CA VAL A 124 -3.43 -12.10 -12.88
C VAL A 124 -2.14 -11.40 -12.43
N PRO A 125 -1.84 -10.20 -12.97
CA PRO A 125 -0.71 -9.40 -12.49
C PRO A 125 -0.80 -9.15 -10.98
N SER A 126 0.34 -9.29 -10.29
CA SER A 126 0.48 -8.94 -8.89
C SER A 126 0.62 -7.43 -8.74
N ASN A 127 -0.50 -6.70 -8.62
CA ASN A 127 -0.47 -5.25 -8.46
C ASN A 127 -0.47 -4.89 -6.97
N ILE A 128 0.71 -4.63 -6.41
CA ILE A 128 0.89 -4.24 -5.00
C ILE A 128 1.10 -2.73 -4.90
N ILE A 129 0.36 -2.05 -4.03
CA ILE A 129 0.66 -0.66 -3.66
C ILE A 129 1.40 -0.63 -2.33
N SER A 130 2.56 0.01 -2.30
CA SER A 130 3.39 0.18 -1.12
C SER A 130 3.17 1.53 -0.46
N ILE A 131 3.08 1.55 0.87
CA ILE A 131 3.12 2.79 1.66
C ILE A 131 4.53 2.98 2.24
N ILE A 132 5.14 4.14 1.97
CA ILE A 132 6.46 4.52 2.43
C ILE A 132 6.36 5.85 3.19
N GLY A 133 7.14 6.02 4.24
CA GLY A 133 7.24 7.28 4.98
C GLY A 133 8.01 7.06 6.27
N ALA A 134 8.56 8.12 6.85
CA ALA A 134 9.33 8.00 8.09
C ALA A 134 8.44 7.62 9.30
N SER A 135 9.05 7.53 10.49
CA SER A 135 8.28 7.36 11.72
C SER A 135 7.30 8.52 11.92
N GLN A 136 6.16 8.24 12.57
CA GLN A 136 5.21 9.25 13.03
C GLN A 136 4.52 10.12 11.96
N VAL A 137 4.73 9.85 10.66
CA VAL A 137 4.06 10.59 9.56
C VAL A 137 2.56 10.35 9.43
N GLY A 138 1.99 9.51 10.30
CA GLY A 138 0.57 9.18 10.30
C GLY A 138 0.19 8.02 9.38
N LYS A 139 1.12 7.12 9.03
CA LYS A 139 0.86 5.95 8.17
C LYS A 139 -0.35 5.14 8.62
N SER A 140 -0.38 4.76 9.90
CA SER A 140 -1.45 3.97 10.49
C SER A 140 -2.79 4.69 10.44
N VAL A 141 -2.83 5.98 10.79
CA VAL A 141 -4.06 6.80 10.76
C VAL A 141 -4.56 6.99 9.32
N TYR A 142 -3.68 7.31 8.38
CA TYR A 142 -4.04 7.42 6.97
C TYR A 142 -4.54 6.08 6.42
N MET A 143 -3.85 4.98 6.70
CA MET A 143 -4.23 3.65 6.24
C MET A 143 -5.64 3.29 6.72
N THR A 144 -5.93 3.48 8.02
CA THR A 144 -7.26 3.21 8.58
C THR A 144 -8.32 4.05 7.89
N SER A 145 -8.04 5.34 7.70
CA SER A 145 -8.96 6.28 7.06
C SER A 145 -9.18 5.97 5.57
N LEU A 146 -8.12 5.60 4.85
CA LEU A 146 -8.18 5.17 3.46
C LEU A 146 -9.04 3.91 3.34
N ILE A 147 -8.73 2.85 4.10
CA ILE A 147 -9.47 1.59 4.00
C ILE A 147 -10.94 1.76 4.37
N HIS A 148 -11.23 2.48 5.45
CA HIS A 148 -12.60 2.83 5.80
C HIS A 148 -13.30 3.57 4.66
N THR A 149 -12.66 4.57 4.05
CA THR A 149 -13.23 5.33 2.92
C THR A 149 -13.43 4.45 1.67
N LEU A 150 -12.48 3.56 1.37
CA LEU A 150 -12.57 2.63 0.25
C LEU A 150 -13.74 1.65 0.43
N GLN A 151 -13.91 1.09 1.63
CA GLN A 151 -14.95 0.11 1.93
C GLN A 151 -16.36 0.71 1.92
N HIS A 152 -16.51 1.94 2.40
CA HIS A 152 -17.83 2.55 2.62
C HIS A 152 -18.30 3.48 1.49
N SER A 153 -17.40 3.95 0.62
CA SER A 153 -17.73 4.97 -0.38
C SER A 153 -17.00 4.76 -1.72
N THR A 154 -15.66 4.79 -1.73
CA THR A 154 -14.91 4.84 -2.99
C THR A 154 -15.11 3.61 -3.85
N ALA A 155 -15.13 2.39 -3.27
CA ALA A 155 -15.28 1.18 -4.07
C ALA A 155 -16.60 1.15 -4.86
N ASP A 156 -17.71 1.61 -4.25
CA ASP A 156 -19.00 1.73 -4.94
C ASP A 156 -18.94 2.70 -6.12
N HIS A 157 -18.27 3.84 -5.95
CA HIS A 157 -18.06 4.83 -7.01
C HIS A 157 -17.29 4.31 -8.23
N PHE A 158 -16.57 3.20 -8.09
CA PHE A 158 -15.76 2.58 -9.15
C PHE A 158 -16.22 1.17 -9.53
N ASP A 159 -17.45 0.78 -9.15
CA ASP A 159 -18.00 -0.55 -9.43
C ASP A 159 -17.08 -1.67 -8.94
N ALA A 160 -16.60 -1.54 -7.71
CA ALA A 160 -15.65 -2.43 -7.08
C ALA A 160 -16.04 -2.75 -5.62
N ALA A 161 -15.29 -3.64 -4.99
CA ALA A 161 -15.34 -3.94 -3.57
C ALA A 161 -13.92 -3.91 -2.99
N CYS A 162 -13.77 -3.33 -1.80
CA CYS A 162 -12.53 -3.39 -1.02
C CYS A 162 -12.71 -4.39 0.12
N MET A 163 -11.97 -5.49 0.12
CA MET A 163 -12.14 -6.57 1.09
C MET A 163 -10.80 -7.02 1.70
N PRO A 164 -10.76 -7.40 2.98
CA PRO A 164 -9.57 -8.00 3.57
C PRO A 164 -9.30 -9.37 2.93
N LEU A 165 -8.03 -9.78 2.85
CA LEU A 165 -7.65 -11.05 2.23
C LEU A 165 -8.27 -12.27 2.94
N ASN A 166 -8.45 -12.20 4.25
CA ASN A 166 -9.12 -13.24 5.04
C ASN A 166 -9.86 -12.66 6.26
N ALA A 167 -10.67 -13.51 6.91
CA ALA A 167 -11.49 -13.13 8.06
C ALA A 167 -10.65 -12.74 9.30
N GLU A 168 -9.45 -13.29 9.46
CA GLU A 168 -8.56 -12.95 10.57
C GLU A 168 -8.02 -11.53 10.45
N ILE A 169 -7.50 -11.17 9.28
CA ILE A 169 -7.08 -9.80 8.93
C ILE A 169 -8.23 -8.83 9.16
N SER A 170 -9.44 -9.19 8.73
CA SER A 170 -10.65 -8.38 8.97
C SER A 170 -10.89 -8.07 10.44
N ARG A 171 -10.85 -9.09 11.31
CA ARG A 171 -11.11 -8.93 12.75
C ARG A 171 -10.00 -8.13 13.43
N LYS A 172 -8.73 -8.48 13.15
CA LYS A 172 -7.55 -7.78 13.69
C LYS A 172 -7.58 -6.30 13.32
N PHE A 173 -7.81 -5.97 12.05
CA PHE A 173 -7.87 -4.59 11.58
C PHE A 173 -9.01 -3.82 12.24
N ARG A 174 -10.23 -4.39 12.29
CA ARG A 174 -11.38 -3.72 12.89
C ARG A 174 -11.13 -3.36 14.36
N HIS A 175 -10.69 -4.31 15.17
CA HIS A 175 -10.52 -4.09 16.61
C HIS A 175 -9.34 -3.17 16.96
N MET A 176 -8.23 -3.28 16.22
CA MET A 176 -7.00 -2.53 16.52
C MET A 176 -6.97 -1.15 15.87
N TYR A 177 -7.68 -0.95 14.76
CA TYR A 177 -7.59 0.27 13.94
C TYR A 177 -8.93 0.96 13.74
N GLU A 178 -9.91 0.28 13.13
CA GLU A 178 -11.16 0.91 12.70
C GLU A 178 -12.03 1.37 13.88
N GLU A 179 -12.36 0.47 14.82
CA GLU A 179 -13.17 0.76 16.01
C GLU A 179 -12.56 1.88 16.88
N PRO A 180 -11.26 1.85 17.26
CA PRO A 180 -10.69 2.94 18.04
C PRO A 180 -10.83 4.30 17.36
N LEU A 181 -10.58 4.36 16.04
CA LEU A 181 -10.53 5.62 15.32
C LEU A 181 -11.92 6.18 14.99
N PHE A 182 -12.81 5.34 14.45
CA PHE A 182 -14.10 5.76 13.90
C PHE A 182 -15.28 5.58 14.86
N GLU A 183 -15.20 4.65 15.81
CA GLU A 183 -16.29 4.40 16.78
C GLU A 183 -16.03 4.99 18.16
N ARG A 184 -14.79 4.86 18.67
CA ARG A 184 -14.44 5.34 20.02
C ARG A 184 -13.91 6.77 20.06
N GLY A 185 -13.39 7.28 18.94
CA GLY A 185 -12.81 8.62 18.87
C GLY A 185 -11.41 8.72 19.50
N ASP A 186 -10.73 7.58 19.66
CA ASP A 186 -9.40 7.47 20.24
C ASP A 186 -8.34 7.61 19.14
N LEU A 187 -7.18 8.21 19.46
CA LEU A 187 -6.02 8.05 18.59
C LEU A 187 -5.48 6.62 18.68
N LEU A 188 -5.00 6.13 17.55
CA LEU A 188 -4.28 4.87 17.50
C LEU A 188 -3.05 4.97 18.41
N ALA A 189 -2.89 4.00 19.30
CA ALA A 189 -1.70 3.91 20.12
C ALA A 189 -0.47 3.86 19.22
N SER A 190 0.60 4.58 19.59
CA SER A 190 1.87 4.47 18.88
C SER A 190 2.30 3.00 18.90
N THR A 191 2.54 2.44 17.70
CA THR A 191 2.93 1.04 17.51
C THR A 191 4.06 0.70 18.48
N GLN A 192 3.87 -0.31 19.35
CA GLN A 192 4.87 -0.67 20.35
C GLN A 192 6.21 -0.92 19.67
N LYS A 193 7.28 -0.32 20.19
CA LYS A 193 8.61 -0.27 19.55
C LYS A 193 9.28 -1.64 19.37
N GLU A 194 8.73 -2.70 19.95
CA GLU A 194 9.44 -3.97 20.20
C GLU A 194 8.98 -5.14 19.32
N LYS A 195 7.87 -5.05 18.57
CA LYS A 195 7.39 -6.17 17.73
C LYS A 195 6.89 -5.69 16.37
N MET A 196 7.36 -6.35 15.30
CA MET A 196 6.80 -6.17 13.96
C MET A 196 5.36 -6.67 13.95
N GLN A 197 4.46 -5.91 13.33
CA GLN A 197 3.10 -6.38 13.09
C GLN A 197 3.01 -7.10 11.75
N GLU A 198 2.20 -8.16 11.69
CA GLU A 198 1.85 -8.81 10.44
C GLU A 198 1.24 -7.79 9.46
N PRO A 199 1.48 -7.95 8.14
CA PRO A 199 0.92 -7.05 7.17
C PRO A 199 -0.60 -7.16 7.09
N PHE A 200 -1.27 -6.02 7.01
CA PHE A 200 -2.67 -5.97 6.63
C PHE A 200 -2.79 -5.99 5.11
N ILE A 201 -3.44 -7.01 4.58
CA ILE A 201 -3.62 -7.21 3.15
C ILE A 201 -5.09 -7.03 2.79
N PHE A 202 -5.36 -6.07 1.93
CA PHE A 202 -6.68 -5.80 1.36
C PHE A 202 -6.64 -5.94 -0.16
N GLN A 203 -7.76 -6.31 -0.74
CA GLN A 203 -7.93 -6.39 -2.19
C GLN A 203 -9.04 -5.45 -2.65
N PHE A 204 -8.72 -4.63 -3.64
CA PHE A 204 -9.69 -3.84 -4.38
C PHE A 204 -10.03 -4.61 -5.67
N VAL A 205 -11.24 -5.17 -5.70
CA VAL A 205 -11.72 -6.09 -6.74
C VAL A 205 -12.83 -5.42 -7.52
N PHE A 206 -12.63 -5.22 -8.82
CA PHE A 206 -13.64 -4.67 -9.70
C PHE A 206 -14.72 -5.72 -10.01
N LYS A 207 -15.96 -5.28 -10.23
CA LYS A 207 -17.04 -6.14 -10.75
C LYS A 207 -16.74 -6.63 -12.18
N ASP A 208 -15.95 -5.87 -12.92
CA ASP A 208 -15.43 -6.25 -14.23
C ASP A 208 -14.26 -7.23 -14.05
N GLU A 209 -14.51 -8.52 -14.30
CA GLU A 209 -13.52 -9.60 -14.16
C GLU A 209 -12.30 -9.45 -15.08
N SER A 210 -12.39 -8.63 -16.14
CA SER A 210 -11.24 -8.34 -17.01
C SER A 210 -10.18 -7.48 -16.31
N LYS A 211 -10.55 -6.80 -15.23
CA LYS A 211 -9.64 -5.98 -14.42
C LYS A 211 -9.08 -6.81 -13.27
N PRO A 212 -7.75 -7.03 -13.21
CA PRO A 212 -7.17 -7.84 -12.17
C PRO A 212 -7.32 -7.19 -10.79
N PRO A 213 -7.51 -7.95 -9.69
CA PRO A 213 -7.56 -7.37 -8.36
C PRO A 213 -6.28 -6.59 -8.03
N LEU A 214 -6.43 -5.47 -7.33
CA LEU A 214 -5.33 -4.67 -6.82
C LEU A 214 -5.14 -5.00 -5.34
N THR A 215 -3.91 -5.36 -4.95
CA THR A 215 -3.59 -5.71 -3.58
C THR A 215 -2.96 -4.52 -2.87
N LEU A 216 -3.62 -4.07 -1.82
CA LEU A 216 -3.12 -3.08 -0.88
C LEU A 216 -2.43 -3.83 0.25
N VAL A 217 -1.12 -3.63 0.40
CA VAL A 217 -0.35 -4.29 1.45
C VAL A 217 0.23 -3.23 2.38
N PHE A 218 -0.13 -3.34 3.65
CA PHE A 218 0.28 -2.38 4.67
C PHE A 218 1.17 -3.04 5.72
N PHE A 219 2.35 -2.46 5.88
CA PHE A 219 3.27 -2.79 6.95
C PHE A 219 3.25 -1.64 7.96
N ASP A 220 2.63 -1.88 9.12
CA ASP A 220 2.77 -0.97 10.25
C ASP A 220 4.09 -1.33 10.97
N VAL A 221 5.13 -0.55 10.67
CA VAL A 221 6.41 -0.67 11.36
C VAL A 221 6.61 0.55 12.24
N ALA A 222 6.94 0.32 13.50
CA ALA A 222 7.52 1.33 14.38
C ALA A 222 8.79 1.91 13.74
N GLY A 223 8.69 3.15 13.25
CA GLY A 223 9.70 3.77 12.38
C GLY A 223 11.04 4.15 13.04
N GLU A 224 11.37 3.63 14.22
CA GLU A 224 12.56 4.04 14.98
C GLU A 224 13.43 2.87 15.49
N GLY A 225 13.13 1.61 15.13
CA GLY A 225 13.62 0.48 15.92
C GLY A 225 14.42 -0.63 15.24
N MET A 226 14.58 -0.67 13.93
CA MET A 226 15.02 -1.92 13.29
C MET A 226 16.28 -1.68 12.43
N VAL A 227 17.44 -1.80 13.07
CA VAL A 227 18.79 -1.84 12.44
C VAL A 227 19.05 -3.18 11.74
N ASP A 228 18.00 -3.98 11.52
CA ASP A 228 18.12 -5.35 11.05
C ASP A 228 18.24 -5.41 9.52
N GLN A 229 19.25 -6.13 9.03
CA GLN A 229 19.49 -6.30 7.60
C GLN A 229 18.34 -7.05 6.91
N ASP A 230 17.66 -7.94 7.65
CA ASP A 230 16.47 -8.64 7.17
C ASP A 230 15.29 -7.68 6.92
N TYR A 231 15.20 -6.60 7.70
CA TYR A 231 14.17 -5.56 7.54
C TYR A 231 14.45 -4.67 6.33
N LEU A 232 15.69 -4.20 6.14
CA LEU A 232 16.07 -3.48 4.93
C LEU A 232 15.82 -4.32 3.67
N GLY A 233 16.08 -5.63 3.74
CA GLY A 233 15.77 -6.58 2.67
C GLY A 233 14.27 -6.69 2.35
N LEU A 234 13.41 -6.78 3.37
CA LEU A 234 11.96 -6.85 3.18
C LEU A 234 11.39 -5.53 2.65
N HIS A 235 11.87 -4.40 3.16
CA HIS A 235 11.50 -3.06 2.70
C HIS A 235 11.91 -2.83 1.24
N GLY A 236 13.16 -3.13 0.89
CA GLY A 236 13.64 -3.05 -0.48
C GLY A 236 12.85 -3.93 -1.45
N GLN A 237 12.54 -5.18 -1.07
CA GLN A 237 11.74 -6.09 -1.89
C GLN A 237 10.29 -5.60 -2.08
N HIS A 238 9.66 -5.09 -1.01
CA HIS A 238 8.31 -4.54 -1.07
C HIS A 238 8.22 -3.43 -2.12
N ILE A 239 9.18 -2.52 -2.10
CA ILE A 239 9.19 -1.35 -2.99
C ILE A 239 9.56 -1.75 -4.42
N LYS A 240 10.59 -2.62 -4.56
CA LYS A 240 11.06 -3.10 -5.86
C LYS A 240 9.96 -3.79 -6.67
N ASN A 241 9.11 -4.56 -6.01
CA ASN A 241 8.03 -5.32 -6.64
C ASN A 241 6.67 -4.61 -6.55
N SER A 242 6.65 -3.33 -6.18
CA SER A 242 5.44 -2.52 -6.12
C SER A 242 5.00 -2.05 -7.51
N ALA A 243 3.69 -2.03 -7.74
CA ALA A 243 3.07 -1.42 -8.90
C ALA A 243 2.87 0.08 -8.71
N GLY A 244 2.76 0.56 -7.47
CA GLY A 244 2.61 1.97 -7.14
C GLY A 244 3.04 2.27 -5.71
N ILE A 245 3.44 3.51 -5.45
CA ILE A 245 3.96 3.96 -4.17
C ILE A 245 3.11 5.12 -3.63
N LEU A 246 2.71 5.03 -2.37
CA LEU A 246 2.19 6.14 -1.56
C LEU A 246 3.34 6.61 -0.64
N PHE A 247 3.97 7.73 -0.98
CA PHE A 247 5.09 8.31 -0.23
C PHE A 247 4.58 9.40 0.72
N MET A 248 4.54 9.10 2.02
CA MET A 248 3.96 9.94 3.06
C MET A 248 4.95 10.90 3.71
N ILE A 249 4.49 12.13 3.90
CA ILE A 249 5.24 13.22 4.52
C ILE A 249 4.36 13.89 5.57
N ASP A 250 4.92 14.11 6.76
CA ASP A 250 4.33 14.99 7.76
C ASP A 250 4.78 16.44 7.50
N PRO A 251 3.86 17.42 7.46
CA PRO A 251 4.23 18.84 7.40
C PRO A 251 5.28 19.25 8.43
N LEU A 252 5.27 18.67 9.64
CA LEU A 252 6.21 19.00 10.70
C LEU A 252 7.63 18.48 10.48
N GLN A 253 7.83 17.53 9.57
CA GLN A 253 9.18 17.12 9.15
C GLN A 253 9.88 18.24 8.38
N ILE A 254 9.11 19.02 7.61
CA ILE A 254 9.64 20.15 6.84
C ILE A 254 9.98 21.29 7.80
N ARG A 255 11.27 21.61 7.88
CA ARG A 255 11.80 22.60 8.83
C ARG A 255 11.13 23.96 8.73
N SER A 256 10.94 24.47 7.51
CA SER A 256 10.35 25.80 7.27
C SER A 256 8.89 25.89 7.73
N ILE A 257 8.11 24.82 7.58
CA ILE A 257 6.74 24.71 8.09
C ILE A 257 6.76 24.73 9.62
N ARG A 258 7.60 23.89 10.23
CA ARG A 258 7.74 23.80 11.69
C ARG A 258 8.13 25.13 12.32
N GLU A 259 9.09 25.85 11.74
CA GLU A 259 9.51 27.18 12.22
C GLU A 259 8.37 28.20 12.14
N LYS A 260 7.59 28.21 11.05
CA LYS A 260 6.44 29.11 10.89
C LYS A 260 5.31 28.83 11.88
N ILE A 261 4.93 27.56 12.05
CA ILE A 261 3.90 27.17 13.02
C ILE A 261 4.32 27.60 14.43
N ARG A 262 5.60 27.42 14.79
CA ARG A 262 6.14 27.88 16.09
C ARG A 262 6.03 29.40 16.29
N MET A 263 6.27 30.19 15.24
CA MET A 263 6.19 31.65 15.32
C MET A 263 4.75 32.15 15.54
N GLN A 264 3.75 31.49 14.95
CA GLN A 264 2.34 31.91 15.07
C GLN A 264 1.70 31.53 16.41
N TYR A 265 2.01 30.36 16.96
CA TYR A 265 1.32 29.84 18.16
C TYR A 265 1.97 30.25 19.49
N GLY A 266 3.08 31.00 19.48
CA GLY A 266 3.76 31.45 20.70
C GLY A 266 4.45 30.30 21.44
N GLY A 267 5.78 30.32 21.48
CA GLY A 267 6.57 29.23 22.06
C GLY A 267 6.39 29.09 23.57
N GLU A 268 5.51 28.20 24.01
CA GLU A 268 5.51 27.59 25.36
C GLU A 268 5.20 26.09 25.33
N SER A 269 5.78 25.34 24.40
CA SER A 269 5.74 23.88 24.46
C SER A 269 7.15 23.31 24.33
N ASN A 270 7.73 23.02 25.50
CA ASN A 270 8.96 22.24 25.69
C ASN A 270 8.82 20.77 25.22
N GLU A 271 7.78 20.40 24.47
CA GLU A 271 7.51 19.02 24.03
C GLU A 271 7.77 18.75 22.54
N TRP A 272 8.09 19.76 21.72
CA TRP A 272 8.25 19.58 20.27
C TRP A 272 9.69 19.31 19.84
N VAL A 273 10.40 18.36 20.44
CA VAL A 273 11.56 17.74 19.77
C VAL A 273 11.70 16.26 20.13
N PRO A 274 11.17 15.38 19.29
CA PRO A 274 11.99 14.36 18.66
C PRO A 274 12.65 14.98 17.44
N GLN A 275 13.90 14.59 17.16
CA GLN A 275 14.50 14.84 15.85
C GLN A 275 13.65 14.08 14.82
N TYR A 276 12.82 14.81 14.07
CA TYR A 276 12.04 14.20 13.00
C TYR A 276 12.99 13.82 11.86
N ASP A 277 12.90 12.59 11.37
CA ASP A 277 13.60 12.18 10.16
C ASP A 277 13.17 13.07 8.99
N GLU A 278 14.13 13.55 8.22
CA GLU A 278 13.82 14.38 7.05
C GLU A 278 13.26 13.50 5.93
N PRO A 279 12.24 13.95 5.16
CA PRO A 279 11.67 13.16 4.08
C PRO A 279 12.72 12.78 3.02
N ARG A 280 13.75 13.61 2.88
CA ARG A 280 14.89 13.38 2.01
C ARG A 280 15.70 12.14 2.39
N ASP A 281 15.87 11.85 3.68
CA ASP A 281 16.65 10.70 4.14
C ASP A 281 15.97 9.40 3.74
N VAL A 282 14.63 9.36 3.83
CA VAL A 282 13.83 8.23 3.32
C VAL A 282 14.10 8.01 1.84
N VAL A 283 14.12 9.07 1.03
CA VAL A 283 14.43 8.96 -0.42
C VAL A 283 15.85 8.45 -0.68
N LEU A 284 16.83 8.86 0.13
CA LEU A 284 18.21 8.37 0.00
C LEU A 284 18.33 6.88 0.33
N THR A 285 17.60 6.40 1.34
CA THR A 285 17.50 4.97 1.64
C THR A 285 16.87 4.21 0.47
N LEU A 286 15.74 4.70 -0.07
CA LEU A 286 15.13 4.11 -1.28
C LEU A 286 16.09 4.06 -2.46
N PHE A 287 16.91 5.10 -2.60
CA PHE A 287 17.92 5.14 -3.64
C PHE A 287 18.96 4.04 -3.48
N GLY A 288 19.55 3.92 -2.28
CA GLY A 288 20.58 2.93 -1.99
C GLY A 288 20.08 1.48 -2.11
N ASP A 289 18.85 1.21 -1.67
CA ASP A 289 18.31 -0.16 -1.60
C ASP A 289 17.73 -0.64 -2.94
N PHE A 290 17.26 0.28 -3.79
CA PHE A 290 16.46 -0.08 -4.95
C PHE A 290 16.75 0.77 -6.19
N ILE A 291 16.60 2.10 -6.12
CA ILE A 291 16.59 2.95 -7.33
C ILE A 291 17.97 2.94 -8.02
N ALA A 292 19.07 2.84 -7.26
CA ALA A 292 20.43 2.76 -7.79
C ALA A 292 20.68 1.52 -8.67
N TYR A 293 19.86 0.48 -8.56
CA TYR A 293 19.96 -0.75 -9.36
C TYR A 293 19.03 -0.76 -10.58
N GLN A 294 18.30 0.33 -10.83
CA GLN A 294 17.43 0.48 -11.99
C GLN A 294 18.13 1.17 -13.16
N GLU A 295 17.54 1.05 -14.36
CA GLU A 295 18.05 1.75 -15.52
C GLU A 295 18.09 3.26 -15.28
N LYS A 296 19.22 3.89 -15.62
CA LYS A 296 19.46 5.35 -15.44
C LYS A 296 19.35 5.83 -13.99
N ASN A 297 19.37 4.94 -13.01
CA ASN A 297 19.22 5.25 -11.59
C ASN A 297 17.93 6.04 -11.28
N LYS A 298 16.83 5.70 -11.97
CA LYS A 298 15.50 6.28 -11.78
C LYS A 298 14.42 5.21 -11.72
N THR A 299 13.36 5.50 -10.97
CA THR A 299 12.15 4.67 -10.92
C THR A 299 11.02 5.26 -11.74
N ASP A 300 10.39 4.41 -12.54
CA ASP A 300 9.16 4.69 -13.29
C ASP A 300 7.89 4.23 -12.55
N ILE A 301 8.04 3.66 -11.35
CA ILE A 301 6.91 3.26 -10.51
C ILE A 301 6.10 4.53 -10.16
N PRO A 302 4.80 4.59 -10.51
CA PRO A 302 3.95 5.72 -10.17
C PRO A 302 3.97 5.98 -8.66
N THR A 303 4.39 7.19 -8.28
CA THR A 303 4.59 7.57 -6.88
C THR A 303 3.72 8.78 -6.52
N ALA A 304 2.70 8.56 -5.69
CA ALA A 304 1.91 9.63 -5.10
C ALA A 304 2.62 10.14 -3.84
N VAL A 305 3.07 11.39 -3.86
CA VAL A 305 3.67 12.07 -2.71
C VAL A 305 2.55 12.72 -1.89
N VAL A 306 2.33 12.23 -0.67
CA VAL A 306 1.16 12.55 0.15
C VAL A 306 1.57 13.29 1.41
N LEU A 307 1.18 14.56 1.51
CA LEU A 307 1.30 15.34 2.74
C LEU A 307 0.10 15.03 3.65
N THR A 308 0.33 14.33 4.77
CA THR A 308 -0.70 13.53 5.49
C THR A 308 -1.59 14.30 6.47
N LYS A 309 -1.16 15.49 6.90
CA LYS A 309 -1.83 16.32 7.92
C LYS A 309 -2.12 17.71 7.37
N SER A 310 -2.80 17.78 6.22
CA SER A 310 -3.05 19.03 5.51
C SER A 310 -3.83 20.05 6.34
N ASP A 311 -4.61 19.60 7.33
CA ASP A 311 -5.31 20.43 8.31
C ASP A 311 -4.36 21.33 9.12
N MET A 312 -3.12 20.89 9.37
CA MET A 312 -2.10 21.72 10.03
C MET A 312 -1.68 22.93 9.21
N LEU A 313 -1.84 22.86 7.89
CA LEU A 313 -1.47 23.95 6.99
C LEU A 313 -2.45 25.13 7.04
N HIS A 314 -3.56 25.01 7.78
CA HIS A 314 -4.41 26.15 8.10
C HIS A 314 -3.63 27.28 8.79
N ALA A 315 -2.60 26.95 9.57
CA ALA A 315 -1.70 27.93 10.17
C ALA A 315 -0.93 28.73 9.10
N LEU A 316 -0.56 28.09 8.00
CA LEU A 316 0.18 28.72 6.91
C LEU A 316 -0.71 29.50 5.92
N LYS A 317 -2.00 29.66 6.22
CA LYS A 317 -2.90 30.50 5.43
C LYS A 317 -2.43 31.94 5.52
N ASP A 318 -2.24 32.53 4.36
CA ASP A 318 -1.91 33.94 4.22
C ASP A 318 -2.92 34.56 3.24
N GLU A 319 -3.47 35.72 3.58
CA GLU A 319 -4.40 36.46 2.72
C GLU A 319 -3.70 36.89 1.41
N ASP A 320 -2.39 37.16 1.48
CA ASP A 320 -1.56 37.46 0.31
C ASP A 320 -1.17 36.19 -0.47
N GLY A 321 -1.47 35.00 0.07
CA GLY A 321 -1.27 33.72 -0.59
C GLY A 321 0.20 33.30 -0.75
N ASP A 322 1.10 33.83 0.09
CA ASP A 322 2.53 33.59 -0.05
C ASP A 322 2.85 32.08 0.01
N TYR A 323 2.18 31.31 0.88
CA TYR A 323 2.37 29.86 0.99
C TYR A 323 1.16 29.08 0.50
N ILE A 324 0.00 29.28 1.14
CA ILE A 324 -1.26 28.61 0.79
C ILE A 324 -2.39 29.64 0.88
N LYS A 325 -3.23 29.69 -0.14
CA LYS A 325 -4.40 30.57 -0.14
C LYS A 325 -5.47 30.03 0.80
N GLY A 326 -6.20 30.93 1.47
CA GLY A 326 -7.26 30.55 2.42
C GLY A 326 -8.36 29.67 1.82
N ASN A 327 -8.62 29.81 0.51
CA ASN A 327 -9.60 29.07 -0.29
C ASN A 327 -8.99 27.91 -1.10
N SER A 328 -7.79 27.45 -0.73
CA SER A 328 -7.11 26.34 -1.41
C SER A 328 -7.96 25.06 -1.45
N ASN A 329 -7.84 24.33 -2.55
CA ASN A 329 -8.55 23.06 -2.76
C ASN A 329 -8.07 21.95 -1.79
N ILE A 330 -6.87 22.07 -1.21
CA ILE A 330 -6.29 21.08 -0.30
C ILE A 330 -7.11 20.87 0.99
N PHE A 331 -7.94 21.85 1.35
CA PHE A 331 -8.79 21.83 2.55
C PHE A 331 -10.22 21.36 2.26
N ASN A 332 -10.56 21.11 0.99
CA ASN A 332 -11.90 20.73 0.56
C ASN A 332 -11.85 19.31 0.00
N ASN A 333 -12.80 18.47 0.39
CA ASN A 333 -12.87 17.10 -0.12
C ASN A 333 -13.31 17.08 -1.60
N MET A 334 -12.84 16.10 -2.36
CA MET A 334 -13.26 15.83 -3.74
C MET A 334 -13.75 14.40 -3.87
N ILE A 335 -14.87 14.20 -4.57
CA ILE A 335 -15.44 12.87 -4.80
C ILE A 335 -15.31 12.55 -6.29
N HIS A 336 -14.52 11.52 -6.59
CA HIS A 336 -14.41 10.96 -7.93
C HIS A 336 -15.41 9.82 -8.14
N ARG A 337 -15.97 9.72 -9.36
CA ARG A 337 -16.91 8.66 -9.73
C ARG A 337 -16.54 8.10 -11.10
N LYS A 338 -16.28 6.80 -11.18
CA LYS A 338 -15.93 6.02 -12.39
C LYS A 338 -14.62 6.41 -13.10
N TYR A 339 -14.20 7.67 -13.03
CA TYR A 339 -12.99 8.20 -13.66
C TYR A 339 -12.28 9.17 -12.71
N LEU A 340 -10.97 9.35 -12.94
CA LEU A 340 -10.20 10.41 -12.29
C LEU A 340 -10.50 11.74 -12.98
N ASN A 341 -10.84 12.77 -12.19
CA ASN A 341 -11.01 14.13 -12.72
C ASN A 341 -9.62 14.73 -12.91
N LEU A 342 -9.16 14.79 -14.16
CA LEU A 342 -7.82 15.24 -14.50
C LEU A 342 -7.63 16.73 -14.21
N THR A 343 -8.67 17.55 -14.41
CA THR A 343 -8.60 18.98 -14.09
C THR A 343 -8.30 19.17 -12.60
N GLU A 344 -9.06 18.50 -11.74
CA GLU A 344 -8.89 18.61 -10.30
C GLU A 344 -7.57 17.99 -9.81
N SER A 345 -7.23 16.81 -10.32
CA SER A 345 -5.98 16.13 -9.97
C SER A 345 -4.75 16.96 -10.35
N ASN A 346 -4.75 17.58 -11.55
CA ASN A 346 -3.65 18.44 -11.99
C ASN A 346 -3.59 19.75 -11.20
N ASN A 347 -4.73 20.28 -10.76
CA ASN A 347 -4.77 21.49 -9.93
C ASN A 347 -4.10 21.25 -8.57
N ILE A 348 -4.47 20.17 -7.87
CA ILE A 348 -3.85 19.79 -6.60
C ILE A 348 -2.37 19.47 -6.76
N ASP A 349 -1.99 18.67 -7.77
CA ASP A 349 -0.59 18.36 -8.04
C ASP A 349 0.23 19.65 -8.26
N GLY A 350 -0.26 20.55 -9.12
CA GLY A 350 0.41 21.82 -9.39
C GLY A 350 0.51 22.73 -8.16
N GLU A 351 -0.53 22.81 -7.35
CA GLU A 351 -0.53 23.57 -6.10
C GLU A 351 0.49 22.99 -5.10
N MET A 352 0.46 21.67 -4.88
CA MET A 352 1.35 21.00 -3.94
C MET A 352 2.81 21.01 -4.40
N ARG A 353 3.09 20.88 -5.70
CA ARG A 353 4.45 21.04 -6.24
C ARG A 353 5.01 22.43 -5.96
N ARG A 354 4.22 23.49 -6.19
CA ARG A 354 4.64 24.87 -5.90
C ARG A 354 4.84 25.08 -4.40
N PHE A 355 3.94 24.54 -3.57
CA PHE A 355 4.06 24.61 -2.13
C PHE A 355 5.36 23.94 -1.65
N ILE A 356 5.59 22.67 -2.01
CA ILE A 356 6.77 21.90 -1.63
C ILE A 356 8.07 22.53 -2.16
N GLU A 357 8.11 23.03 -3.40
CA GLU A 357 9.28 23.78 -3.92
C GLU A 357 9.62 25.00 -3.04
N LYS A 358 8.59 25.68 -2.50
CA LYS A 358 8.77 26.84 -1.62
C LYS A 358 9.23 26.46 -0.22
N VAL A 359 8.69 25.39 0.35
CA VAL A 359 8.98 25.00 1.75
C VAL A 359 10.18 24.06 1.89
N ASP A 360 10.47 23.26 0.87
CA ASP A 360 11.52 22.23 0.86
C ASP A 360 12.03 21.92 -0.56
N ARG A 361 12.74 22.90 -1.13
CA ARG A 361 13.39 22.78 -2.45
C ARG A 361 14.35 21.58 -2.57
N PRO A 362 15.20 21.26 -1.57
CA PRO A 362 16.08 20.09 -1.64
C PRO A 362 15.31 18.77 -1.76
N PHE A 363 14.23 18.59 -0.99
CA PHE A 363 13.38 17.42 -1.14
C PHE A 363 12.75 17.35 -2.53
N LYS A 364 12.16 18.45 -3.01
CA LYS A 364 11.55 18.52 -4.34
C LYS A 364 12.53 18.14 -5.45
N GLY A 365 13.74 18.70 -5.41
CA GLY A 365 14.79 18.38 -6.38
C GLY A 365 15.22 16.91 -6.32
N THR A 366 15.29 16.33 -5.12
CA THR A 366 15.63 14.90 -4.94
C THR A 366 14.58 14.00 -5.60
N MET A 367 13.29 14.32 -5.43
CA MET A 367 12.20 13.60 -6.09
C MET A 367 12.28 13.69 -7.62
N ASP A 368 12.52 14.88 -8.17
CA ASP A 368 12.64 15.09 -9.63
C ASP A 368 13.84 14.36 -10.26
N VAL A 369 14.90 14.14 -9.47
CA VAL A 369 16.07 13.40 -9.92
C VAL A 369 15.77 11.90 -9.99
N TYR A 370 15.19 11.30 -8.95
CA TYR A 370 15.08 9.84 -8.84
C TYR A 370 13.75 9.25 -9.30
N PHE A 371 12.68 10.04 -9.39
CA PHE A 371 11.34 9.57 -9.77
C PHE A 371 10.88 10.25 -11.05
N SER A 372 10.50 9.47 -12.06
CA SER A 372 10.03 10.00 -13.35
C SER A 372 8.52 10.24 -13.38
N ASN A 373 7.75 9.51 -12.57
CA ASN A 373 6.30 9.58 -12.51
C ASN A 373 5.81 9.85 -11.08
N THR A 374 5.57 11.14 -10.79
CA THR A 374 5.10 11.60 -9.48
C THR A 374 3.83 12.43 -9.61
N SER A 375 3.00 12.41 -8.56
CA SER A 375 1.93 13.39 -8.35
C SER A 375 1.86 13.73 -6.86
N TYR A 376 1.62 14.99 -6.53
CA TYR A 376 1.65 15.50 -5.17
C TYR A 376 0.23 15.75 -4.66
N PHE A 377 -0.04 15.32 -3.44
CA PHE A 377 -1.35 15.40 -2.79
C PHE A 377 -1.21 15.93 -1.37
N ALA A 378 -2.31 16.50 -0.88
CA ALA A 378 -2.48 16.87 0.51
C ALA A 378 -3.78 16.25 1.01
N VAL A 379 -3.69 15.56 2.14
CA VAL A 379 -4.81 14.84 2.74
C VAL A 379 -4.88 15.17 4.22
N SER A 380 -6.07 15.06 4.80
CA SER A 380 -6.24 15.03 6.24
C SER A 380 -7.07 13.80 6.59
N ALA A 381 -6.41 12.79 7.15
CA ALA A 381 -7.05 11.51 7.46
C ALA A 381 -8.15 11.64 8.54
N LEU A 382 -8.01 12.62 9.44
CA LEU A 382 -8.94 12.90 10.54
C LEU A 382 -9.90 14.06 10.24
N GLY A 383 -9.52 14.97 9.33
CA GLY A 383 -10.23 16.22 9.06
C GLY A 383 -10.00 17.32 10.11
N SER A 384 -9.37 16.99 11.23
CA SER A 384 -9.01 17.94 12.29
C SER A 384 -7.84 17.41 13.11
N ASN A 385 -7.09 18.34 13.71
CA ASN A 385 -5.98 17.99 14.59
C ASN A 385 -6.52 17.57 15.98
N PRO A 386 -6.18 16.38 16.49
CA PRO A 386 -6.59 15.94 17.82
C PRO A 386 -6.01 16.83 18.94
N VAL A 387 -6.72 16.90 20.07
CA VAL A 387 -6.27 17.61 21.29
C VAL A 387 -6.29 16.63 22.45
N ASN A 388 -5.19 16.54 23.22
CA ASN A 388 -5.02 15.58 24.33
C ASN A 388 -5.26 14.12 23.93
N GLN A 389 -4.74 13.71 22.77
CA GLN A 389 -4.92 12.37 22.19
C GLN A 389 -6.37 11.94 21.94
N LYS A 390 -7.31 12.90 21.96
CA LYS A 390 -8.71 12.66 21.63
C LYS A 390 -9.14 13.45 20.40
N LEU A 391 -9.97 12.83 19.59
CA LEU A 391 -10.64 13.49 18.49
C LEU A 391 -11.67 14.48 19.05
N GLN A 392 -11.65 15.71 18.52
CA GLN A 392 -12.55 16.78 18.95
C GLN A 392 -13.94 16.71 18.27
N GLY A 393 -14.13 15.76 17.36
CA GLY A 393 -15.36 15.57 16.60
C GLY A 393 -15.35 14.28 15.78
N VAL A 394 -16.35 14.12 14.91
CA VAL A 394 -16.45 12.98 14.00
C VAL A 394 -15.30 13.05 12.99
N VAL A 395 -14.65 11.90 12.74
CA VAL A 395 -13.62 11.77 11.71
C VAL A 395 -14.21 12.12 10.35
N SER A 396 -13.65 13.14 9.70
CA SER A 396 -14.11 13.63 8.39
C SER A 396 -12.93 13.71 7.43
N PRO A 397 -12.55 12.58 6.79
CA PRO A 397 -11.39 12.53 5.94
C PRO A 397 -11.50 13.51 4.76
N ILE A 398 -10.39 14.18 4.44
CA ILE A 398 -10.28 15.12 3.33
C ILE A 398 -9.31 14.52 2.32
N ARG A 399 -9.80 14.22 1.11
CA ARG A 399 -9.04 13.73 -0.05
C ARG A 399 -8.24 12.45 0.17
N VAL A 400 -8.61 11.65 1.17
CA VAL A 400 -7.80 10.49 1.61
C VAL A 400 -7.68 9.41 0.53
N ASP A 401 -8.67 9.28 -0.35
CA ASP A 401 -8.72 8.27 -1.42
C ASP A 401 -8.14 8.77 -2.76
N GLU A 402 -7.94 10.08 -2.94
CA GLU A 402 -7.40 10.65 -4.19
C GLU A 402 -6.04 10.10 -4.61
N PRO A 403 -5.03 9.98 -3.72
CA PRO A 403 -3.75 9.39 -4.08
C PRO A 403 -3.89 7.96 -4.62
N PHE A 404 -4.81 7.18 -4.03
CA PHE A 404 -5.11 5.82 -4.48
C PHE A 404 -5.82 5.81 -5.83
N ILE A 405 -6.80 6.69 -6.04
CA ILE A 405 -7.52 6.82 -7.32
C ILE A 405 -6.55 7.26 -8.44
N TRP A 406 -5.59 8.14 -8.15
CA TRP A 406 -4.54 8.48 -9.10
C TRP A 406 -3.68 7.28 -9.47
N LEU A 407 -3.32 6.42 -8.50
CA LEU A 407 -2.63 5.17 -8.78
C LEU A 407 -3.49 4.22 -9.65
N LEU A 408 -4.80 4.14 -9.43
CA LEU A 408 -5.70 3.38 -10.31
C LEU A 408 -5.62 3.88 -11.76
N TYR A 409 -5.60 5.20 -11.95
CA TYR A 409 -5.45 5.79 -13.28
C TYR A 409 -4.09 5.48 -13.91
N GLN A 410 -2.99 5.65 -13.17
CA GLN A 410 -1.63 5.35 -13.65
C GLN A 410 -1.45 3.86 -14.01
N LEU A 411 -2.12 2.98 -13.29
CA LEU A 411 -2.13 1.54 -13.52
C LEU A 411 -3.16 1.10 -14.58
N ASN A 412 -3.84 2.04 -15.25
CA ASN A 412 -4.84 1.82 -16.29
C ASN A 412 -6.07 1.03 -15.85
N TYR A 413 -6.42 1.09 -14.56
CA TYR A 413 -7.67 0.51 -14.03
C TYR A 413 -8.90 1.36 -14.33
N ILE A 414 -8.70 2.68 -14.41
CA ILE A 414 -9.75 3.66 -14.64
C ILE A 414 -9.31 4.67 -15.69
N GLU A 415 -10.28 5.30 -16.35
CA GLU A 415 -10.00 6.41 -17.26
C GLU A 415 -9.80 7.72 -16.50
N GLY A 416 -9.07 8.65 -17.10
CA GLY A 416 -9.03 10.06 -16.69
C GLY A 416 -9.88 10.91 -17.63
N ARG A 417 -10.60 11.90 -17.10
CA ARG A 417 -11.37 12.87 -17.92
C ARG A 417 -11.14 14.29 -17.44
N GLU A 418 -10.99 15.20 -18.40
CA GLU A 418 -11.05 16.64 -18.13
C GLU A 418 -12.51 17.05 -17.96
N GLN A 419 -12.77 17.92 -16.99
CA GLN A 419 -14.08 18.50 -16.81
C GLN A 419 -14.17 19.75 -17.71
N HIS A 420 -15.12 19.74 -18.65
CA HIS A 420 -15.41 20.87 -19.52
C HIS A 420 -16.26 21.93 -18.83
#